data_AF-A0A4Y7IRM0-F1
#
_entry.id   AF-A0A4Y7IRM0-F1
#
_cell.length_a   1.000
_cell.length_b   1.000
_cell.length_c   1.000
_cell.angle_alpha   90.00
_cell.angle_beta   90.00
_cell.angle_gamma   90.00
#
_symmetry.space_group_name_H-M   'P 1'
#
loop_
_entity.id
_entity.type
_entity.pdbx_description
1 polymer ?
#
loop_
_entity_poly.entity_id
_entity_poly.type
_entity_poly.pdbx_seq_one_letter_code
_entity_poly.pdbx_strand_id
1 'polypeptide(L)'
;MHPSIGCFITHCGWNSTLESLVGGVPLTGFPQWSEQGTTAKLIEDVWKIGVRMRKNEETKIVDREEVVRCVKMVMGNEEMKRNARKWKELPKEAVKKGGSSDRNLRGFVEEIGGLE
;
A
#
# COMPACT_ATOMS: atom_id res chain seq x y z
N MET A 1 -8.22 -11.70 -0.51
CA MET A 1 -7.32 -11.64 0.67
C MET A 1 -8.05 -12.27 1.85
N HIS A 2 -7.38 -13.14 2.61
CA HIS A 2 -8.04 -13.92 3.66
C HIS A 2 -8.49 -13.02 4.82
N PRO A 3 -9.72 -13.15 5.35
CA PRO A 3 -10.26 -12.26 6.38
C PRO A 3 -9.48 -12.32 7.71
N SER A 4 -8.72 -13.38 7.96
CA SER A 4 -7.85 -13.51 9.13
C SER A 4 -6.55 -12.69 9.05
N ILE A 5 -6.24 -12.06 7.91
CA ILE A 5 -5.04 -11.23 7.77
C ILE A 5 -5.31 -9.84 8.33
N GLY A 6 -4.68 -9.51 9.47
CA GLY A 6 -4.84 -8.22 10.13
C GLY A 6 -3.74 -7.19 9.84
N CYS A 7 -2.56 -7.64 9.39
CA CYS A 7 -1.42 -6.77 9.08
C CYS A 7 -0.50 -7.48 8.08
N PHE A 8 -0.02 -6.73 7.07
CA PHE A 8 1.00 -7.19 6.14
C PHE A 8 2.33 -6.48 6.42
N ILE A 9 3.40 -7.23 6.71
CA ILE A 9 4.76 -6.65 6.79
C ILE A 9 5.36 -6.72 5.40
N THR A 10 5.76 -5.58 4.84
CA THR A 10 6.25 -5.48 3.46
C THR A 10 7.47 -4.59 3.37
N HIS A 11 8.35 -4.89 2.44
CA HIS A 11 9.45 -4.03 2.04
C HIS A 11 9.01 -2.75 1.29
N CYS A 12 7.71 -2.53 1.08
CA CYS A 12 7.14 -1.38 0.37
C CYS A 12 7.45 -1.32 -1.14
N GLY A 13 7.74 -2.45 -1.78
CA GLY A 13 7.74 -2.51 -3.25
C GLY A 13 6.36 -2.18 -3.81
N TRP A 14 6.31 -1.53 -4.98
CA TRP A 14 5.06 -1.00 -5.54
C TRP A 14 3.98 -2.07 -5.73
N ASN A 15 4.35 -3.23 -6.30
CA ASN A 15 3.40 -4.31 -6.55
C ASN A 15 2.74 -4.83 -5.26
N SER A 16 3.55 -5.18 -4.25
CA SER A 16 3.01 -5.64 -2.96
C SER A 16 2.19 -4.58 -2.23
N THR A 17 2.54 -3.31 -2.42
CA THR A 17 1.75 -2.19 -1.88
C THR A 17 0.39 -2.09 -2.58
N LEU A 18 0.36 -2.22 -3.91
CA LEU A 18 -0.86 -2.26 -4.68
C LEU A 18 -1.75 -3.46 -4.32
N GLU A 19 -1.17 -4.65 -4.12
CA GLU A 19 -1.89 -5.83 -3.63
C GLU A 19 -2.54 -5.58 -2.26
N SER A 20 -1.84 -4.88 -1.36
CA SER A 20 -2.39 -4.50 -0.05
C SER A 20 -3.53 -3.49 -0.17
N LEU A 21 -3.40 -2.50 -1.06
CA LEU A 21 -4.46 -1.52 -1.35
C LEU A 21 -5.70 -2.23 -1.90
N VAL A 22 -5.56 -3.05 -2.93
CA VAL A 22 -6.66 -3.84 -3.54
C VAL A 22 -7.23 -4.87 -2.55
N GLY A 23 -6.39 -5.40 -1.67
CA GLY A 23 -6.81 -6.30 -0.59
C GLY A 23 -7.60 -5.59 0.51
N GLY A 24 -7.34 -4.31 0.73
CA GLY A 24 -7.81 -3.52 1.87
C GLY A 24 -7.17 -3.96 3.17
N VAL A 25 -5.90 -4.35 3.14
CA VAL A 25 -5.15 -4.80 4.31
C VAL A 25 -4.20 -3.69 4.77
N PRO A 26 -4.26 -3.29 6.06
CA PRO A 26 -3.26 -2.43 6.68
C PRO A 26 -1.88 -3.09 6.70
N LEU A 27 -0.83 -2.27 6.72
CA LEU A 27 0.52 -2.80 6.56
C LEU A 27 1.56 -2.09 7.41
N THR A 28 2.67 -2.77 7.68
CA THR A 28 3.89 -2.17 8.23
C THR A 28 4.97 -2.18 7.16
N GLY A 29 5.55 -1.02 6.88
CA GLY A 29 6.61 -0.85 5.90
C GLY A 29 8.00 -1.05 6.49
N PHE A 30 8.83 -1.88 5.85
CA PHE A 30 10.24 -2.11 6.15
C PHE A 30 11.10 -1.87 4.90
N PRO A 31 11.19 -0.61 4.41
CA PRO A 31 11.84 -0.30 3.14
C PRO A 31 13.33 -0.67 3.15
N GLN A 32 13.81 -1.31 2.07
CA GLN A 32 15.20 -1.74 1.93
C GLN A 32 15.98 -0.92 0.89
N TRP A 33 15.38 -0.61 -0.27
CA TRP A 33 16.09 -0.10 -1.45
C TRP A 33 15.18 0.65 -2.43
N SER A 34 15.77 1.45 -3.33
CA SER A 34 15.07 2.16 -4.42
C SER A 34 13.97 3.11 -3.92
N GLU A 35 12.77 3.06 -4.51
CA GLU A 35 11.62 3.92 -4.25
C GLU A 35 10.85 3.54 -2.98
N GLN A 36 11.21 2.43 -2.33
CA GLN A 36 10.47 1.87 -1.21
C GLN A 36 10.33 2.84 -0.03
N GLY A 37 11.32 3.71 0.19
CA GLY A 37 11.24 4.78 1.18
C GLY A 37 10.13 5.79 0.86
N THR A 38 9.96 6.14 -0.41
CA THR A 38 8.88 7.01 -0.89
C THR A 38 7.53 6.32 -0.78
N THR A 39 7.43 5.05 -1.19
CA THR A 39 6.21 4.25 -1.03
C THR A 39 5.81 4.15 0.44
N ALA A 40 6.76 3.90 1.34
CA ALA A 40 6.56 3.89 2.78
C ALA A 40 6.04 5.23 3.32
N LYS A 41 6.48 6.35 2.75
CA LYS A 41 5.96 7.69 3.08
C LYS A 41 4.52 7.87 2.60
N LEU A 42 4.15 7.39 1.42
CA LEU A 42 2.76 7.44 0.94
C LEU A 42 1.82 6.61 1.82
N ILE A 43 2.25 5.40 2.20
CA ILE A 43 1.52 4.52 3.13
C ILE A 43 1.20 5.23 4.44
N GLU A 44 2.21 5.86 5.05
CA GLU A 44 2.13 6.46 6.38
C GLU A 44 1.42 7.82 6.36
N ASP A 45 1.84 8.73 5.47
CA ASP A 45 1.45 10.14 5.55
C ASP A 45 0.20 10.45 4.72
N VAL A 46 0.03 9.78 3.57
CA VAL A 46 -1.02 10.10 2.59
C VAL A 46 -2.21 9.16 2.73
N TRP A 47 -1.98 7.86 2.61
CA TRP A 47 -3.05 6.87 2.66
C TRP A 47 -3.45 6.53 4.08
N LYS A 48 -2.53 6.69 5.04
CA LYS A 48 -2.74 6.42 6.47
C LYS A 48 -3.31 5.02 6.72
N ILE A 49 -2.75 4.03 6.01
CA ILE A 49 -3.14 2.62 6.10
C ILE A 49 -2.10 1.78 6.86
N GLY A 50 -1.04 2.42 7.35
CA GLY A 50 0.10 1.73 7.92
C GLY A 50 1.13 2.69 8.50
N VAL A 51 2.23 2.12 8.98
CA VAL A 51 3.40 2.86 9.48
C VAL A 51 4.68 2.29 8.90
N ARG A 52 5.74 3.09 8.85
CA ARG A 52 7.08 2.57 8.49
C ARG A 52 7.95 2.33 9.72
N MET A 53 8.67 1.22 9.73
CA MET A 53 9.70 0.92 10.71
C MET A 53 10.85 1.92 10.58
N ARG A 54 11.39 2.37 11.72
CA ARG A 54 12.56 3.23 11.81
C ARG A 54 13.77 2.40 12.22
N LYS A 55 14.89 2.63 11.52
CA LYS A 55 16.18 2.09 11.94
C LYS A 55 16.66 2.86 13.16
N ASN A 56 17.28 2.15 14.08
CA ASN A 56 18.04 2.73 15.17
C ASN A 56 19.13 3.65 14.62
N GLU A 57 19.35 4.80 15.27
CA GLU A 57 20.28 5.81 14.77
C GLU A 57 21.74 5.37 14.86
N GLU A 58 22.10 4.55 15.85
CA GLU A 58 23.46 4.07 16.07
C GLU A 58 23.73 2.81 15.23
N THR A 59 22.88 1.79 15.39
CA THR A 59 23.12 0.47 14.78
C THR A 59 22.70 0.39 13.31
N LYS A 60 21.88 1.35 12.85
CA LYS A 60 21.24 1.36 11.52
C LYS A 60 20.41 0.10 11.22
N ILE A 61 20.04 -0.65 12.25
CA ILE A 61 19.20 -1.84 12.19
C ILE A 61 17.81 -1.52 12.76
N VAL A 62 16.78 -2.23 12.31
CA VAL A 62 15.46 -2.15 12.95
C VAL A 62 15.44 -3.08 14.14
N ASP A 63 15.28 -2.52 15.33
CA ASP A 63 15.27 -3.28 16.57
C ASP A 63 13.96 -4.09 16.71
N ARG A 64 14.01 -5.16 17.49
CA ARG A 64 12.84 -6.02 17.77
C ARG A 64 11.68 -5.21 18.32
N GLU A 65 11.96 -4.25 19.18
CA GLU A 65 10.99 -3.38 19.83
C GLU A 65 10.22 -2.54 18.81
N GLU A 66 10.91 -2.06 17.76
CA GLU A 66 10.30 -1.32 16.66
C GLU A 66 9.37 -2.20 15.83
N VAL A 67 9.79 -3.44 15.51
CA VAL A 67 8.93 -4.41 14.82
C VAL A 67 7.64 -4.65 15.61
N VAL A 68 7.76 -4.91 16.92
CA VAL A 68 6.63 -5.16 17.81
C VAL A 68 5.71 -3.93 17.90
N ARG A 69 6.28 -2.73 18.04
CA ARG A 69 5.53 -1.47 18.09
C ARG A 69 4.69 -1.26 16.84
N CYS A 70 5.30 -1.38 15.66
CA CYS A 70 4.59 -1.19 14.39
C CYS A 70 3.48 -2.21 14.18
N VAL A 71 3.76 -3.51 14.41
CA VAL A 71 2.76 -4.56 14.23
C VAL A 71 1.57 -4.36 15.17
N LYS A 72 1.82 -4.08 16.46
CA LYS A 72 0.75 -3.82 17.44
C LYS A 72 -0.07 -2.59 17.06
N MET A 73 0.59 -1.51 16.63
CA MET A 73 -0.09 -0.29 16.20
C MET A 73 -1.02 -0.55 15.02
N VAL A 74 -0.55 -1.23 13.98
CA VAL A 74 -1.37 -1.51 12.79
C VAL A 74 -2.52 -2.46 13.11
N MET A 75 -2.27 -3.51 13.91
CA MET A 75 -3.30 -4.47 14.32
C MET A 75 -4.39 -3.86 15.21
N GLY A 76 -4.04 -2.87 16.04
CA GLY A 76 -4.94 -2.22 17.00
C GLY A 76 -5.59 -0.93 16.53
N ASN A 77 -5.23 -0.40 15.36
CA ASN A 77 -5.71 0.90 14.88
C ASN A 77 -6.91 0.74 13.92
N GLU A 78 -8.11 1.03 14.43
CA GLU A 78 -9.35 0.96 13.64
C GLU A 78 -9.44 2.02 12.53
N GLU A 79 -8.78 3.17 12.70
CA GLU A 79 -8.72 4.19 11.65
C GLU A 79 -7.89 3.71 10.46
N MET A 80 -6.75 3.04 10.67
CA MET A 80 -5.96 2.44 9.60
C MET A 80 -6.75 1.36 8.86
N LYS A 81 -7.49 0.50 9.58
CA LYS A 81 -8.39 -0.50 8.97
C LYS A 81 -9.51 0.14 8.16
N ARG A 82 -10.11 1.22 8.65
CA ARG A 82 -11.12 1.99 7.92
C ARG A 82 -10.53 2.62 6.66
N ASN A 83 -9.33 3.19 6.74
CA ASN A 83 -8.64 3.76 5.59
C ASN A 83 -8.30 2.68 4.56
N ALA A 84 -7.80 1.52 4.97
CA ALA A 84 -7.52 0.41 4.07
C ALA A 84 -8.78 -0.05 3.32
N ARG A 85 -9.93 -0.14 4.00
CA ARG A 85 -11.23 -0.41 3.36
C ARG A 85 -11.65 0.68 2.38
N LYS A 86 -11.45 1.96 2.71
CA LYS A 86 -11.74 3.08 1.79
C LYS A 86 -10.86 3.01 0.54
N TRP A 87 -9.55 2.82 0.72
CA TRP A 87 -8.59 2.78 -0.39
C TRP A 87 -8.77 1.55 -1.27
N LYS A 88 -9.32 0.45 -0.76
CA LYS A 88 -9.67 -0.74 -1.54
C LYS A 88 -10.69 -0.51 -2.64
N GLU A 89 -11.64 0.40 -2.43
CA GLU A 89 -12.69 0.63 -3.41
C GLU A 89 -12.17 1.42 -4.62
N LEU A 90 -11.19 2.32 -4.45
CA LEU A 90 -10.71 3.17 -5.53
C LEU A 90 -10.08 2.40 -6.72
N PRO A 91 -9.17 1.42 -6.52
CA PRO A 91 -8.65 0.61 -7.63
C PRO A 91 -9.74 -0.21 -8.34
N LYS A 92 -10.72 -0.75 -7.60
CA LYS A 92 -11.84 -1.49 -8.21
C LYS A 92 -12.65 -0.60 -9.13
N GLU A 93 -12.95 0.62 -8.67
CA GLU A 93 -13.68 1.62 -9.46
C GLU A 93 -12.86 2.13 -10.66
N ALA A 94 -11.53 2.17 -10.54
CA ALA A 94 -10.66 2.57 -11.65
C ALA A 94 -10.63 1.51 -12.77
N VAL A 95 -10.59 0.22 -12.43
CA VAL A 95 -10.43 -0.87 -13.41
C VAL A 95 -11.73 -1.45 -13.96
N LYS A 96 -12.89 -1.16 -13.34
CA LYS A 96 -14.19 -1.61 -13.86
C LYS A 96 -14.46 -1.05 -15.27
N LYS A 97 -15.38 -1.68 -16.00
CA LYS A 97 -15.84 -1.17 -17.31
C LYS A 97 -16.31 0.29 -17.18
N GLY A 98 -15.77 1.17 -18.01
CA GLY A 98 -16.01 2.61 -17.99
C GLY A 98 -15.27 3.36 -16.88
N GLY A 99 -14.44 2.69 -16.07
CA GLY A 99 -13.58 3.29 -15.04
C GLY A 99 -12.40 4.05 -15.62
N SER A 100 -11.66 4.79 -14.79
CA SER A 100 -10.57 5.65 -15.26
C SER A 100 -9.44 4.88 -15.95
N SER A 101 -9.00 3.75 -15.37
CA SER A 101 -7.95 2.91 -15.96
C SER A 101 -8.44 2.14 -17.19
N ASP A 102 -9.70 1.69 -17.22
CA ASP A 102 -10.30 1.05 -18.40
C ASP A 102 -10.38 2.04 -19.58
N ARG A 103 -10.84 3.28 -19.34
CA ARG A 103 -10.86 4.33 -20.37
C ARG A 103 -9.46 4.70 -20.85
N ASN A 104 -8.50 4.82 -19.93
CA ASN A 104 -7.12 5.14 -20.28
C ASN A 104 -6.49 4.04 -21.15
N LEU A 105 -6.74 2.77 -20.81
CA LEU A 105 -6.25 1.64 -21.60
C LEU A 105 -6.90 1.61 -22.99
N ARG A 106 -8.20 1.90 -23.11
CA ARG A 106 -8.87 1.99 -24.41
C ARG A 106 -8.31 3.11 -25.28
N GLY A 107 -8.19 4.31 -24.72
CA GLY A 107 -7.61 5.45 -25.45
C GLY A 107 -6.20 5.15 -25.93
N PHE A 108 -5.38 4.49 -25.09
CA PHE A 108 -4.05 4.04 -25.50
C PHE A 108 -4.10 3.04 -26.68
N VAL A 109 -5.02 2.07 -26.65
CA VAL A 109 -5.19 1.08 -27.74
C VAL A 109 -5.70 1.73 -29.03
N GLU A 110 -6.61 2.70 -28.93
CA GLU A 110 -7.14 3.46 -30.07
C GLU A 110 -6.02 4.28 -30.74
N GLU A 111 -5.21 4.98 -29.94
CA GLU A 111 -4.08 5.79 -30.41
C GLU A 111 -3.02 4.94 -31.14
N ILE A 112 -2.57 3.84 -30.54
CA ILE A 112 -1.58 2.95 -31.19
C ILE A 112 -2.18 2.17 -32.37
N GLY A 113 -3.51 2.01 -32.40
CA GLY A 113 -4.24 1.29 -33.43
C GLY A 113 -4.52 2.14 -34.68
N GLY A 114 -4.28 3.45 -34.64
CA GLY A 114 -4.60 4.37 -35.74
C GLY A 114 -6.11 4.53 -35.98
N LEU A 115 -6.92 4.26 -34.95
CA LEU A 115 -8.36 4.48 -34.97
C LEU A 115 -8.63 5.89 -34.42
N GLU A 116 -8.36 6.91 -35.24
CA GLU A 116 -8.85 8.29 -34.99
C GLU A 116 -10.31 8.45 -35.41
#